data_AF-A0A2J6SRT1-F1
#
_entry.id   AF-A0A2J6SRT1-F1
#
_cell.length_a   1.000
_cell.length_b   1.000
_cell.length_c   1.000
_cell.angle_alpha   90.00
_cell.angle_beta   90.00
_cell.angle_gamma   90.00
#
_symmetry.space_group_name_H-M   'P 1'
#
loop_
_entity.id
_entity.type
_entity.pdbx_description
1 polymer ?
#
loop_
_entity_poly.entity_id
_entity_poly.type
_entity_poly.pdbx_seq_one_letter_code
_entity_poly.pdbx_strand_id
1 'polypeptide(L)'
;MSHAGKAPRLGLARKDVPIRPSTNVAFNPLEIADLMTRYYQLLSRMRYFPESCIKHAPHDPPVDAEFAACLGMEPQVIELLQLLPYVDGLHNEDEFIMHGSFADFRKRSVLEQSRDPKFIRPEKGFDIENGEYVRPWVLVVTECGNRGSVVYYDTRNGHLMLEDFYGGSLDPIFSGRRNGSPSSVNQNSIDNLPSRPAKEMLEDFMNRHQTLEWTPFYLNAYRIFREGEPHHAELKQLFEYYGWPDNFDGPAFEVGADRWRTFNRVREQVDERKKNIVSEQLAEAEDSTESMGGEGGEIEKAWKKQIRSYIRWIQSNLDFSKREGGKFEVEEETKKMEDDIRGLEEKFRNVASLPKTGEEAIQRPGPTAIRHEVLKYVI
;
A
#
# COMPACT_ATOMS: atom_id res chain seq x y z
N MET A 1 71.35 6.50 -28.07
CA MET A 1 70.97 5.45 -27.10
C MET A 1 69.69 5.88 -26.40
N SER A 2 68.78 4.91 -26.24
CA SER A 2 67.48 4.98 -25.54
C SER A 2 66.32 5.71 -26.22
N HIS A 3 65.60 4.92 -27.04
CA HIS A 3 64.20 5.08 -27.34
C HIS A 3 63.31 4.80 -26.11
N ALA A 4 62.27 5.60 -25.92
CA ALA A 4 61.05 5.15 -25.25
C ALA A 4 59.84 5.83 -25.89
N GLY A 5 59.07 5.03 -26.65
CA GLY A 5 57.89 5.46 -27.38
C GLY A 5 56.71 5.77 -26.48
N LYS A 6 55.93 6.79 -26.85
CA LYS A 6 54.55 6.96 -26.42
C LYS A 6 53.66 6.74 -27.64
N ALA A 7 52.84 5.70 -27.55
CA ALA A 7 51.82 5.35 -28.54
C ALA A 7 50.77 6.47 -28.67
N PRO A 8 50.10 6.59 -29.84
CA PRO A 8 49.01 7.54 -30.01
C PRO A 8 47.81 7.10 -29.17
N ARG A 9 47.25 8.00 -28.37
CA ARG A 9 45.96 7.80 -27.72
C ARG A 9 44.89 7.77 -28.82
N LEU A 10 44.42 6.56 -29.14
CA LEU A 10 43.17 6.32 -29.86
C LEU A 10 42.06 7.11 -29.18
N GLY A 11 41.47 8.04 -29.93
CA GLY A 11 40.28 8.76 -29.51
C GLY A 11 39.16 7.77 -29.22
N LEU A 12 38.80 7.65 -27.95
CA LEU A 12 37.52 7.08 -27.55
C LEU A 12 36.43 7.99 -28.12
N ALA A 13 35.83 7.54 -29.21
CA ALA A 13 34.59 8.08 -29.72
C ALA A 13 33.62 8.26 -28.54
N ARG A 14 33.16 9.49 -28.34
CA ARG A 14 32.02 9.77 -27.47
C ARG A 14 30.90 8.88 -27.97
N LYS A 15 30.53 7.85 -27.20
CA LYS A 15 29.27 7.15 -27.43
C LYS A 15 28.20 8.19 -27.26
N ASP A 16 27.53 8.50 -28.36
CA ASP A 16 26.40 9.40 -28.41
C ASP A 16 25.46 9.10 -27.25
N VAL A 17 25.16 10.15 -26.47
CA VAL A 17 24.05 10.14 -25.51
C VAL A 17 22.81 9.73 -26.30
N PRO A 18 22.01 8.74 -25.85
CA PRO A 18 20.78 8.42 -26.55
C PRO A 18 19.88 9.66 -26.48
N ILE A 19 19.75 10.37 -27.60
CA ILE A 19 18.69 11.35 -27.79
C ILE A 19 17.39 10.57 -27.59
N ARG A 20 16.64 10.90 -26.52
CA ARG A 20 15.32 10.33 -26.29
C ARG A 20 14.53 10.51 -27.59
N PRO A 21 14.06 9.44 -28.25
CA PRO A 21 13.26 9.60 -29.45
C PRO A 21 12.02 10.39 -29.05
N SER A 22 11.82 11.57 -29.63
CA SER A 22 10.55 12.28 -29.53
C SER A 22 9.55 11.52 -30.40
N THR A 23 9.00 10.44 -29.87
CA THR A 23 7.75 9.91 -30.38
C THR A 23 6.72 10.98 -30.04
N ASN A 24 6.42 11.82 -31.04
CA ASN A 24 5.48 12.92 -30.95
C ASN A 24 4.06 12.34 -30.90
N VAL A 25 3.78 11.56 -29.85
CA VAL A 25 2.45 11.07 -29.52
C VAL A 25 1.72 12.27 -28.94
N ALA A 26 0.63 12.68 -29.59
CA ALA A 26 -0.19 13.77 -29.08
C ALA A 26 -0.69 13.41 -27.68
N PHE A 27 -0.55 14.35 -26.73
CA PHE A 27 -1.11 14.22 -25.39
C PHE A 27 -2.59 13.86 -25.46
N ASN A 28 -2.97 12.77 -24.80
CA ASN A 28 -4.36 12.34 -24.66
C ASN A 28 -4.68 12.15 -23.16
N PRO A 29 -5.37 13.10 -22.51
CA PRO A 29 -5.67 13.00 -21.08
C PRO A 29 -6.64 11.86 -20.76
N LEU A 30 -7.47 11.44 -21.72
CA LEU A 30 -8.40 10.31 -21.53
C LEU A 30 -7.65 8.98 -21.41
N GLU A 31 -6.54 8.80 -22.13
CA GLU A 31 -5.79 7.54 -22.07
C GLU A 31 -5.23 7.27 -20.67
N ILE A 32 -4.63 8.29 -20.04
CA ILE A 32 -4.11 8.15 -18.68
C ILE A 32 -5.24 8.06 -17.64
N ALA A 33 -6.36 8.78 -17.82
CA ALA A 33 -7.52 8.66 -16.94
C ALA A 33 -8.16 7.26 -17.00
N ASP A 34 -8.24 6.66 -18.19
CA ASP A 34 -8.72 5.29 -18.40
C ASP A 34 -7.77 4.26 -17.78
N LEU A 35 -6.45 4.45 -17.93
CA LEU A 35 -5.45 3.57 -17.31
C LEU A 35 -5.53 3.61 -15.78
N MET A 36 -5.63 4.80 -15.19
CA MET A 36 -5.80 4.97 -13.74
C MET A 36 -7.11 4.36 -13.26
N THR A 37 -8.20 4.55 -14.01
CA THR A 37 -9.50 3.92 -13.73
C THR A 37 -9.38 2.40 -13.69
N ARG A 38 -8.76 1.79 -14.71
CA ARG A 38 -8.56 0.33 -14.79
C ARG A 38 -7.70 -0.17 -13.62
N TYR A 39 -6.68 0.57 -13.23
CA TYR A 39 -5.83 0.21 -12.09
C TYR A 39 -6.63 0.23 -10.77
N TYR A 40 -7.43 1.27 -10.50
CA TYR A 40 -8.28 1.32 -9.31
C TYR A 40 -9.35 0.23 -9.30
N GLN A 41 -9.97 -0.05 -10.45
CA GLN A 41 -10.92 -1.15 -10.60
C GLN A 41 -10.26 -2.51 -10.32
N LEU A 42 -9.01 -2.71 -10.75
CA LEU A 42 -8.26 -3.92 -10.43
C LEU A 42 -8.04 -4.06 -8.91
N LEU A 43 -7.59 -3.01 -8.24
CA LEU A 43 -7.41 -3.01 -6.78
C LEU A 43 -8.73 -3.29 -6.05
N SER A 44 -9.83 -2.70 -6.52
CA SER A 44 -11.16 -2.97 -5.96
C SER A 44 -11.59 -4.42 -6.18
N ARG A 45 -11.33 -4.99 -7.37
CA ARG A 45 -11.59 -6.41 -7.67
C ARG A 45 -10.81 -7.35 -6.75
N MET A 46 -9.62 -6.94 -6.31
CA MET A 46 -8.80 -7.65 -5.31
C MET A 46 -9.28 -7.47 -3.86
N ARG A 47 -10.43 -6.82 -3.64
CA ARG A 47 -10.98 -6.48 -2.31
C ARG A 47 -10.07 -5.57 -1.50
N TYR A 48 -9.26 -4.75 -2.18
CA TYR A 48 -8.44 -3.76 -1.48
C TYR A 48 -9.33 -2.69 -0.87
N PHE A 49 -10.24 -2.11 -1.66
CA PHE A 49 -11.29 -1.20 -1.21
C PHE A 49 -12.58 -1.42 -2.03
N PRO A 50 -13.76 -0.99 -1.52
CA PRO A 50 -15.03 -1.10 -2.24
C PRO A 50 -15.06 -0.29 -3.54
N GLU A 51 -15.70 -0.80 -4.58
CA GLU A 51 -15.82 -0.11 -5.87
C GLU A 51 -16.52 1.25 -5.75
N SER A 52 -17.45 1.36 -4.79
CA SER A 52 -18.15 2.61 -4.47
C SER A 52 -17.24 3.76 -4.03
N CYS A 53 -16.00 3.47 -3.62
CA CYS A 53 -15.00 4.48 -3.30
C CYS A 53 -14.41 5.13 -4.54
N ILE A 54 -14.44 4.49 -5.72
CA ILE A 54 -13.91 5.08 -6.95
C ILE A 54 -14.88 6.14 -7.46
N LYS A 55 -14.39 7.38 -7.62
CA LYS A 55 -15.16 8.52 -8.11
C LYS A 55 -14.58 8.99 -9.44
N HIS A 56 -15.46 9.20 -10.40
CA HIS A 56 -15.12 9.60 -11.76
C HIS A 56 -15.47 11.07 -12.02
N ALA A 57 -14.93 11.62 -13.09
CA ALA A 57 -15.37 12.91 -13.62
C ALA A 57 -16.80 12.83 -14.19
N PRO A 58 -17.58 13.93 -14.23
CA PRO A 58 -17.27 15.23 -13.64
C PRO A 58 -17.31 15.18 -12.11
N HIS A 59 -16.35 15.84 -11.46
CA HIS A 59 -16.22 15.81 -10.01
C HIS A 59 -17.15 16.80 -9.30
N ASP A 60 -17.63 16.41 -8.10
CA ASP A 60 -18.40 17.26 -7.21
C ASP A 60 -17.78 17.25 -5.79
N PRO A 61 -17.23 18.37 -5.30
CA PRO A 61 -16.98 19.62 -6.04
C PRO A 61 -15.94 19.43 -7.17
N PRO A 62 -15.92 20.31 -8.18
CA PRO A 62 -14.89 20.27 -9.23
C PRO A 62 -13.50 20.64 -8.67
N VAL A 63 -12.45 20.26 -9.40
CA VAL A 63 -11.09 20.69 -9.07
C VAL A 63 -10.95 22.20 -9.35
N ASP A 64 -10.31 22.92 -8.44
CA ASP A 64 -10.12 24.38 -8.51
C ASP A 64 -9.08 24.76 -9.59
N ALA A 65 -9.56 24.93 -10.83
CA ALA A 65 -8.73 25.22 -11.99
C ALA A 65 -8.01 26.57 -11.89
N GLU A 66 -8.66 27.60 -11.31
CA GLU A 66 -8.04 28.91 -11.12
C GLU A 66 -6.88 28.81 -10.13
N PHE A 67 -7.07 28.09 -9.02
CA PHE A 67 -6.02 27.86 -8.05
C PHE A 67 -4.87 27.02 -8.63
N ALA A 68 -5.17 25.96 -9.39
CA ALA A 68 -4.16 25.16 -10.09
C ALA A 68 -3.32 26.03 -11.05
N ALA A 69 -3.95 26.97 -11.77
CA ALA A 69 -3.25 27.93 -12.62
C ALA A 69 -2.36 28.89 -11.81
N CYS A 70 -2.82 29.37 -10.65
CA CYS A 70 -2.01 30.18 -9.74
C CYS A 70 -0.76 29.46 -9.22
N LEU A 71 -0.79 28.12 -9.14
CA LEU A 71 0.36 27.27 -8.80
C LEU A 71 1.31 27.03 -9.99
N GLY A 72 1.04 27.63 -11.15
CA GLY A 72 1.89 27.55 -12.33
C GLY A 72 1.73 26.26 -13.14
N MET A 73 0.60 25.55 -13.00
CA MET A 73 0.30 24.37 -13.82
C MET A 73 -0.13 24.77 -15.23
N GLU A 74 0.35 24.05 -16.24
CA GLU A 74 -0.05 24.26 -17.64
C GLU A 74 -1.49 23.78 -17.92
N PRO A 75 -2.18 24.32 -18.95
CA PRO A 75 -3.56 23.94 -19.28
C PRO A 75 -3.79 22.43 -19.45
N GLN A 76 -2.81 21.70 -20.00
CA GLN A 76 -2.89 20.23 -20.17
C GLN A 76 -2.93 19.48 -18.83
N VAL A 77 -2.18 19.96 -17.83
CA VAL A 77 -2.20 19.39 -16.47
C VAL A 77 -3.55 19.69 -15.82
N ILE A 78 -4.06 20.92 -15.97
CA ILE A 78 -5.36 21.32 -15.43
C ILE A 78 -6.49 20.52 -16.08
N GLU A 79 -6.45 20.30 -17.40
CA GLU A 79 -7.40 19.45 -18.11
C GLU A 79 -7.38 18.02 -17.56
N LEU A 80 -6.19 17.43 -17.39
CA LEU A 80 -6.05 16.09 -16.82
C LEU A 80 -6.59 15.99 -15.40
N LEU A 81 -6.34 16.99 -14.56
CA LEU A 81 -6.84 17.03 -13.17
C LEU A 81 -8.38 16.96 -13.09
N GLN A 82 -9.09 17.48 -14.10
CA GLN A 82 -10.55 17.42 -14.16
C GLN A 82 -11.09 16.05 -14.60
N LEU A 83 -10.23 15.17 -15.11
CA LEU A 83 -10.58 13.89 -15.72
C LEU A 83 -10.15 12.67 -14.88
N LEU A 84 -9.09 12.82 -14.07
CA LEU A 84 -8.55 11.71 -13.29
C LEU A 84 -9.56 11.17 -12.27
N PRO A 85 -9.74 9.84 -12.18
CA PRO A 85 -10.49 9.28 -11.07
C PRO A 85 -9.75 9.50 -9.75
N TYR A 86 -10.47 9.48 -8.64
CA TYR A 86 -9.89 9.44 -7.30
C TYR A 86 -10.62 8.40 -6.44
N VAL A 87 -10.03 8.04 -5.31
CA VAL A 87 -10.61 7.10 -4.36
C VAL A 87 -11.05 7.85 -3.10
N ASP A 88 -12.36 7.90 -2.86
CA ASP A 88 -12.97 8.58 -1.72
C ASP A 88 -12.76 7.79 -0.43
N GLY A 89 -12.52 8.52 0.67
CA GLY A 89 -12.23 7.96 1.99
C GLY A 89 -10.80 7.46 2.17
N LEU A 90 -10.03 7.21 1.10
CA LEU A 90 -8.61 6.89 1.18
C LEU A 90 -7.76 8.14 0.99
N HIS A 91 -6.74 8.29 1.81
CA HIS A 91 -5.89 9.47 1.82
C HIS A 91 -4.53 9.15 2.44
N ASN A 92 -3.67 10.16 2.54
CA ASN A 92 -2.42 10.20 3.31
C ASN A 92 -2.19 8.97 4.23
N GLU A 93 -1.13 8.21 3.94
CA GLU A 93 -0.74 6.91 4.54
C GLU A 93 -1.42 5.65 3.95
N ASP A 94 -2.53 5.78 3.22
CA ASP A 94 -3.13 4.66 2.50
C ASP A 94 -2.36 4.39 1.20
N GLU A 95 -1.68 3.24 1.11
CA GLU A 95 -0.80 2.94 -0.02
C GLU A 95 -1.59 2.76 -1.33
N PHE A 96 -1.34 3.63 -2.29
CA PHE A 96 -1.74 3.48 -3.69
C PHE A 96 -0.71 2.65 -4.47
N ILE A 97 0.57 3.04 -4.38
CA ILE A 97 1.67 2.34 -5.04
C ILE A 97 3.00 2.58 -4.35
N MET A 98 3.71 1.52 -3.98
CA MET A 98 5.07 1.60 -3.44
C MET A 98 5.18 2.65 -2.32
N HIS A 99 4.29 2.56 -1.33
CA HIS A 99 4.12 3.48 -0.21
C HIS A 99 3.60 4.89 -0.57
N GLY A 100 3.49 5.26 -1.83
CA GLY A 100 2.85 6.52 -2.27
C GLY A 100 1.33 6.44 -2.07
N SER A 101 0.69 7.55 -1.66
CA SER A 101 -0.73 7.55 -1.29
C SER A 101 -1.66 8.00 -2.42
N PHE A 102 -2.94 7.65 -2.28
CA PHE A 102 -4.01 8.14 -3.16
C PHE A 102 -4.12 9.67 -3.07
N ALA A 103 -4.38 10.32 -4.21
CA ALA A 103 -4.51 11.77 -4.31
C ALA A 103 -5.95 12.21 -4.61
N ASP A 104 -6.46 13.16 -3.84
CA ASP A 104 -7.73 13.86 -4.13
C ASP A 104 -7.47 15.34 -4.46
N PHE A 105 -7.29 15.63 -5.75
CA PHE A 105 -6.96 16.97 -6.24
C PHE A 105 -8.08 18.00 -6.13
N ARG A 106 -9.28 17.63 -5.66
CA ARG A 106 -10.32 18.61 -5.30
C ARG A 106 -9.89 19.42 -4.07
N LYS A 107 -8.97 18.89 -3.27
CA LYS A 107 -8.43 19.54 -2.07
C LYS A 107 -7.27 20.46 -2.45
N ARG A 108 -7.37 21.74 -2.08
CA ARG A 108 -6.31 22.74 -2.35
C ARG A 108 -4.96 22.34 -1.76
N SER A 109 -4.94 21.74 -0.56
CA SER A 109 -3.69 21.28 0.07
C SER A 109 -2.95 20.22 -0.76
N VAL A 110 -3.70 19.36 -1.46
CA VAL A 110 -3.13 18.32 -2.33
C VAL A 110 -2.55 18.94 -3.60
N LEU A 111 -3.24 19.93 -4.18
CA LEU A 111 -2.71 20.72 -5.30
C LEU A 111 -1.42 21.46 -4.92
N GLU A 112 -1.38 22.12 -3.77
CA GLU A 112 -0.18 22.79 -3.25
C GLU A 112 0.97 21.80 -3.07
N GLN A 113 0.70 20.68 -2.38
CA GLN A 113 1.70 19.65 -2.13
C GLN A 113 2.25 19.05 -3.43
N SER A 114 1.44 18.91 -4.47
CA SER A 114 1.88 18.36 -5.76
C SER A 114 2.99 19.17 -6.43
N ARG A 115 3.23 20.43 -6.01
CA ARG A 115 4.32 21.27 -6.51
C ARG A 115 5.63 21.11 -5.75
N ASP A 116 5.57 20.62 -4.51
CA ASP A 116 6.72 20.27 -3.67
C ASP A 116 6.45 18.96 -2.90
N PRO A 117 6.30 17.82 -3.60
CA PRO A 117 5.86 16.56 -2.98
C PRO A 117 6.82 16.04 -1.90
N LYS A 118 8.10 16.41 -1.97
CA LYS A 118 9.13 16.00 -0.99
C LYS A 118 9.33 16.99 0.16
N PHE A 119 8.52 18.07 0.22
CA PHE A 119 8.61 19.12 1.24
C PHE A 119 10.00 19.75 1.37
N ILE A 120 10.76 19.82 0.27
CA ILE A 120 12.15 20.30 0.28
C ILE A 120 12.25 21.82 0.17
N ARG A 121 11.13 22.52 -0.07
CA ARG A 121 11.01 23.98 -0.18
C ARG A 121 12.04 24.56 -1.15
N PRO A 122 11.91 24.24 -2.45
CA PRO A 122 12.91 24.60 -3.43
C PRO A 122 13.06 26.11 -3.59
N GLU A 123 14.27 26.55 -3.93
CA GLU A 123 14.53 27.90 -4.40
C GLU A 123 13.91 28.12 -5.79
N LYS A 124 13.57 29.37 -6.12
CA LYS A 124 12.95 29.68 -7.43
C LYS A 124 13.92 29.47 -8.58
N GLY A 125 13.45 28.80 -9.62
CA GLY A 125 14.23 28.52 -10.83
C GLY A 125 14.59 27.05 -10.95
N PHE A 126 14.45 26.52 -12.16
CA PHE A 126 14.58 25.08 -12.43
C PHE A 126 16.03 24.60 -12.58
N ASP A 127 16.96 25.51 -12.87
CA ASP A 127 18.35 25.22 -13.26
C ASP A 127 19.37 25.56 -12.16
N ILE A 128 18.90 25.86 -10.93
CA ILE A 128 19.76 26.14 -9.77
C ILE A 128 19.85 24.90 -8.86
N GLU A 129 20.90 24.82 -8.04
CA GLU A 129 21.26 23.61 -7.29
C GLU A 129 20.12 23.04 -6.41
N ASN A 130 19.36 23.91 -5.72
CA ASN A 130 18.22 23.55 -4.88
C ASN A 130 16.90 24.05 -5.48
N GLY A 131 16.84 24.14 -6.80
CA GLY A 131 15.76 24.75 -7.54
C GLY A 131 14.45 23.97 -7.54
N GLU A 132 13.40 24.59 -8.06
CA GLU A 132 12.13 23.93 -8.38
C GLU A 132 12.39 22.70 -9.25
N TYR A 133 11.57 21.67 -9.10
CA TYR A 133 11.83 20.37 -9.74
C TYR A 133 10.59 19.73 -10.37
N VAL A 134 9.38 20.09 -9.92
CA VAL A 134 8.15 19.73 -10.64
C VAL A 134 7.91 20.79 -11.72
N ARG A 135 8.01 20.40 -13.00
CA ARG A 135 7.80 21.31 -14.13
C ARG A 135 6.32 21.70 -14.28
N PRO A 136 5.98 22.82 -14.92
CA PRO A 136 4.59 23.25 -15.16
C PRO A 136 3.71 22.23 -15.90
N TRP A 137 4.32 21.42 -16.77
CA TRP A 137 3.69 20.37 -17.57
C TRP A 137 3.76 18.97 -16.92
N VAL A 138 4.19 18.89 -15.67
CA VAL A 138 4.28 17.64 -14.92
C VAL A 138 3.25 17.65 -13.80
N LEU A 139 2.45 16.58 -13.75
CA LEU A 139 1.53 16.28 -12.67
C LEU A 139 2.14 15.23 -11.74
N VAL A 140 2.15 15.49 -10.44
CA VAL A 140 2.40 14.45 -9.44
C VAL A 140 1.07 13.76 -9.18
N VAL A 141 0.94 12.47 -9.49
CA VAL A 141 -0.35 11.74 -9.41
C VAL A 141 -0.59 11.05 -8.05
N THR A 142 0.36 11.20 -7.12
CA THR A 142 0.30 10.65 -5.76
C THR A 142 0.35 11.74 -4.71
N GLU A 143 -0.32 11.53 -3.58
CA GLU A 143 0.02 12.26 -2.36
C GLU A 143 1.26 11.61 -1.75
N CYS A 144 2.31 12.41 -1.53
CA CYS A 144 3.45 11.93 -0.78
C CYS A 144 3.12 12.02 0.70
N GLY A 145 2.65 10.92 1.28
CA GLY A 145 2.51 10.80 2.74
C GLY A 145 3.85 10.82 3.46
N ASN A 146 3.94 10.25 4.66
CA ASN A 146 5.19 10.18 5.42
C ASN A 146 6.19 9.18 4.81
N ARG A 147 6.88 9.59 3.75
CA ARG A 147 7.96 8.87 3.02
C ARG A 147 7.50 7.84 1.97
N GLY A 148 6.38 8.13 1.32
CA GLY A 148 5.88 7.33 0.19
C GLY A 148 6.59 7.58 -1.14
N SER A 149 6.31 6.75 -2.14
CA SER A 149 6.78 7.02 -3.50
C SER A 149 6.12 8.26 -4.11
N VAL A 150 6.82 8.87 -5.07
CA VAL A 150 6.31 10.00 -5.85
C VAL A 150 6.16 9.54 -7.30
N VAL A 151 4.95 9.64 -7.85
CA VAL A 151 4.72 9.35 -9.27
C VAL A 151 4.53 10.64 -10.04
N TYR A 152 5.44 10.92 -10.97
CA TYR A 152 5.36 12.07 -11.87
C TYR A 152 4.86 11.63 -13.24
N TYR A 153 3.90 12.36 -13.79
CA TYR A 153 3.40 12.20 -15.14
C TYR A 153 3.72 13.45 -15.97
N ASP A 154 4.48 13.27 -17.04
CA ASP A 154 4.84 14.34 -17.98
C ASP A 154 3.83 14.40 -19.13
N THR A 155 3.01 15.45 -19.18
CA THR A 155 1.95 15.58 -20.19
C THR A 155 2.51 15.81 -21.60
N ARG A 156 3.79 16.17 -21.76
CA ARG A 156 4.37 16.45 -23.09
C ARG A 156 4.83 15.21 -23.83
N ASN A 157 5.18 14.15 -23.11
CA ASN A 157 5.61 12.88 -23.71
C ASN A 157 4.76 11.68 -23.27
N GLY A 158 3.88 11.84 -22.28
CA GLY A 158 3.03 10.77 -21.77
C GLY A 158 3.81 9.72 -20.95
N HIS A 159 4.95 10.08 -20.38
CA HIS A 159 5.76 9.17 -19.57
C HIS A 159 5.47 9.32 -18.07
N LEU A 160 5.63 8.22 -17.35
CA LEU A 160 5.65 8.18 -15.90
C LEU A 160 7.09 8.02 -15.38
N MET A 161 7.34 8.61 -14.23
CA MET A 161 8.54 8.43 -13.40
C MET A 161 8.09 8.07 -11.99
N LEU A 162 8.72 7.07 -11.38
CA LEU A 162 8.39 6.59 -10.04
C LEU A 162 9.62 6.73 -9.14
N GLU A 163 9.59 7.69 -8.21
CA GLU A 163 10.69 8.05 -7.32
C GLU A 163 10.46 7.53 -5.90
N ASP A 164 11.54 7.09 -5.24
CA ASP A 164 11.55 6.91 -3.78
C ASP A 164 11.62 8.27 -3.07
N PHE A 165 11.05 8.39 -1.87
CA PHE A 165 11.14 9.62 -1.08
C PHE A 165 12.59 10.08 -0.85
N TYR A 166 13.53 9.13 -0.67
CA TYR A 166 14.96 9.40 -0.48
C TYR A 166 15.75 9.50 -1.79
N GLY A 167 15.05 9.45 -2.93
CA GLY A 167 15.60 9.56 -4.26
C GLY A 167 15.92 8.21 -4.92
N GLY A 168 16.03 8.26 -6.25
CA GLY A 168 16.19 7.07 -7.08
C GLY A 168 14.85 6.48 -7.51
N SER A 169 14.90 5.52 -8.44
CA SER A 169 13.71 4.94 -9.04
C SER A 169 13.20 3.73 -8.25
N LEU A 170 11.91 3.70 -7.93
CA LEU A 170 11.23 2.50 -7.39
C LEU A 170 10.61 1.62 -8.48
N ASP A 171 10.65 2.04 -9.74
CA ASP A 171 10.21 1.21 -10.86
C ASP A 171 11.07 -0.06 -10.95
N PRO A 172 10.48 -1.27 -10.81
CA PRO A 172 11.23 -2.52 -10.85
C PRO A 172 12.07 -2.73 -12.11
N ILE A 173 11.66 -2.16 -13.25
CA ILE A 173 12.42 -2.28 -14.51
C ILE A 173 13.81 -1.62 -14.42
N PHE A 174 13.94 -0.61 -13.57
CA PHE A 174 15.20 0.11 -13.35
C PHE A 174 15.94 -0.38 -12.10
N SER A 175 15.40 -1.35 -11.35
CA SER A 175 16.06 -1.93 -10.18
C SER A 175 17.45 -2.46 -10.53
N GLY A 176 18.44 -2.17 -9.67
CA GLY A 176 19.84 -2.60 -9.86
C GLY A 176 20.61 -1.89 -10.98
N ARG A 177 20.00 -0.95 -11.72
CA ARG A 177 20.73 -0.11 -12.67
C ARG A 177 21.39 1.04 -11.90
N ARG A 178 22.67 1.32 -12.17
CA ARG A 178 23.28 2.57 -11.70
C ARG A 178 22.55 3.72 -12.36
N ASN A 179 22.06 4.65 -11.54
CA ASN A 179 21.61 5.95 -12.04
C ASN A 179 22.73 6.52 -12.91
N GLY A 180 22.35 7.07 -14.07
CA GLY A 180 23.30 7.82 -14.89
C GLY A 180 23.92 8.97 -14.09
N SER A 181 25.02 9.53 -14.58
CA SER A 181 25.51 10.79 -14.02
C SER A 181 24.39 11.84 -14.08
N PRO A 182 24.16 12.62 -13.01
CA PRO A 182 23.15 13.68 -13.02
C PRO A 182 23.34 14.55 -14.25
N SER A 183 22.26 14.77 -14.99
CA SER A 183 22.28 15.65 -16.17
C SER A 183 22.06 17.11 -15.80
N SER A 184 21.70 17.41 -14.55
CA SER A 184 21.38 18.74 -14.06
C SER A 184 22.24 19.14 -12.84
N VAL A 185 22.50 20.44 -12.73
CA VAL A 185 23.05 21.07 -11.51
C VAL A 185 22.02 21.05 -10.38
N ASN A 186 20.73 21.11 -10.71
CA ASN A 186 19.65 20.96 -9.76
C ASN A 186 19.57 19.51 -9.28
N GLN A 187 19.93 19.28 -8.02
CA GLN A 187 19.95 17.94 -7.43
C GLN A 187 18.54 17.35 -7.29
N ASN A 188 17.52 18.22 -7.21
CA ASN A 188 16.12 17.83 -7.06
C ASN A 188 15.48 17.48 -8.41
N SER A 189 16.13 17.78 -9.53
CA SER A 189 15.54 17.65 -10.86
C SER A 189 15.07 16.24 -11.14
N ILE A 190 13.79 16.11 -11.49
CA ILE A 190 13.17 14.85 -11.90
C ILE A 190 13.70 14.37 -13.26
N ASP A 191 14.38 15.22 -14.03
CA ASP A 191 15.02 14.84 -15.30
C ASP A 191 16.12 13.78 -15.10
N ASN A 192 16.65 13.66 -13.89
CA ASN A 192 17.61 12.63 -13.49
C ASN A 192 16.95 11.24 -13.31
N LEU A 193 15.62 11.17 -13.27
CA LEU A 193 14.89 9.91 -13.09
C LEU A 193 14.69 9.19 -14.43
N PRO A 194 14.81 7.86 -14.44
CA PRO A 194 14.38 7.09 -15.59
C PRO A 194 12.85 7.19 -15.74
N SER A 195 12.38 7.17 -16.98
CA SER A 195 10.97 7.31 -17.33
C SER A 195 10.59 6.30 -18.41
N ARG A 196 9.34 5.87 -18.44
CA ARG A 196 8.78 5.05 -19.53
C ARG A 196 7.32 5.45 -19.84
N PRO A 197 6.76 5.08 -21.00
CA PRO A 197 5.38 5.40 -21.35
C PRO A 197 4.39 4.97 -20.26
N ALA A 198 3.41 5.83 -19.95
CA ALA A 198 2.50 5.59 -18.84
C ALA A 198 1.71 4.29 -18.98
N LYS A 199 1.28 3.98 -20.20
CA LYS A 199 0.63 2.72 -20.55
C LYS A 199 1.48 1.51 -20.19
N GLU A 200 2.75 1.50 -20.60
CA GLU A 200 3.66 0.39 -20.30
C GLU A 200 3.89 0.22 -18.79
N MET A 201 4.00 1.34 -18.06
CA MET A 201 4.17 1.30 -16.61
C MET A 201 2.93 0.76 -15.88
N LEU A 202 1.76 1.31 -16.16
CA LEU A 202 0.52 0.91 -15.48
C LEU A 202 0.07 -0.50 -15.89
N GLU A 203 0.29 -0.93 -17.13
CA GLU A 203 0.03 -2.31 -17.56
C GLU A 203 0.97 -3.32 -16.88
N ASP A 204 2.24 -2.98 -16.69
CA ASP A 204 3.17 -3.80 -15.90
C ASP A 204 2.73 -3.90 -14.43
N PHE A 205 2.32 -2.79 -13.80
CA PHE A 205 1.80 -2.81 -12.43
C PHE A 205 0.52 -3.64 -12.29
N MET A 206 -0.41 -3.49 -13.23
CA MET A 206 -1.62 -4.34 -13.28
C MET A 206 -1.25 -5.81 -13.44
N ASN A 207 -0.29 -6.14 -14.30
CA ASN A 207 0.17 -7.52 -14.49
C ASN A 207 0.77 -8.09 -13.19
N ARG A 208 1.56 -7.31 -12.45
CA ARG A 208 2.14 -7.72 -11.16
C ARG A 208 1.09 -8.02 -10.10
N HIS A 209 -0.02 -7.29 -10.10
CA HIS A 209 -1.19 -7.61 -9.27
C HIS A 209 -1.92 -8.87 -9.74
N GLN A 210 -2.08 -9.03 -11.06
CA GLN A 210 -2.71 -10.23 -11.62
C GLN A 210 -1.92 -11.50 -11.30
N THR A 211 -0.58 -11.45 -11.35
CA THR A 211 0.31 -12.58 -11.05
C THR A 211 0.61 -12.74 -9.55
N LEU A 212 0.05 -11.86 -8.71
CA LEU A 212 0.31 -11.81 -7.26
C LEU A 212 1.80 -11.64 -6.91
N GLU A 213 2.59 -11.07 -7.80
CA GLU A 213 3.90 -10.51 -7.43
C GLU A 213 3.70 -9.37 -6.42
N TRP A 214 2.62 -8.59 -6.61
CA TRP A 214 2.15 -7.55 -5.70
C TRP A 214 0.76 -7.89 -5.17
N THR A 215 0.65 -8.04 -3.85
CA THR A 215 -0.60 -8.38 -3.16
C THR A 215 -1.09 -7.18 -2.36
N PRO A 216 -2.10 -6.43 -2.84
CA PRO A 216 -2.70 -5.34 -2.08
C PRO A 216 -3.57 -5.95 -0.98
N PHE A 217 -3.35 -5.54 0.27
CA PHE A 217 -4.09 -6.09 1.40
C PHE A 217 -4.20 -5.08 2.54
N TYR A 218 -5.36 -5.03 3.18
CA TYR A 218 -5.58 -4.24 4.39
C TYR A 218 -5.35 -5.13 5.61
N LEU A 219 -4.15 -5.06 6.20
CA LEU A 219 -3.84 -5.75 7.47
C LEU A 219 -4.18 -4.84 8.66
N ASN A 220 -3.33 -3.83 8.88
CA ASN A 220 -3.53 -2.73 9.84
C ASN A 220 -3.55 -1.36 9.15
N ALA A 221 -3.13 -1.32 7.88
CA ALA A 221 -3.13 -0.18 6.98
C ALA A 221 -3.25 -0.72 5.55
N TYR A 222 -3.68 0.12 4.63
CA TYR A 222 -3.64 -0.19 3.20
C TYR A 222 -2.18 -0.32 2.78
N ARG A 223 -1.79 -1.54 2.38
CA ARG A 223 -0.42 -1.83 1.94
C ARG A 223 -0.38 -2.75 0.72
N ILE A 224 0.65 -2.61 -0.11
CA ILE A 224 1.00 -3.60 -1.15
C ILE A 224 2.18 -4.43 -0.66
N PHE A 225 1.96 -5.72 -0.45
CA PHE A 225 3.01 -6.67 -0.07
C PHE A 225 3.65 -7.22 -1.34
N ARG A 226 4.99 -7.22 -1.37
CA ARG A 226 5.79 -7.69 -2.52
C ARG A 226 6.44 -9.04 -2.24
N GLU A 227 6.82 -9.73 -3.29
CA GLU A 227 7.58 -10.98 -3.18
C GLU A 227 8.82 -10.81 -2.28
N GLY A 228 8.97 -11.72 -1.31
CA GLY A 228 10.02 -11.68 -0.30
C GLY A 228 9.69 -10.86 0.95
N GLU A 229 8.61 -10.07 0.96
CA GLU A 229 8.16 -9.39 2.17
C GLU A 229 7.42 -10.35 3.13
N PRO A 230 7.43 -10.07 4.45
CA PRO A 230 6.61 -10.81 5.41
C PRO A 230 5.16 -10.87 4.97
N HIS A 231 4.51 -12.01 5.20
CA HIS A 231 3.11 -12.31 4.84
C HIS A 231 2.80 -12.47 3.34
N HIS A 232 3.65 -12.00 2.42
CA HIS A 232 3.37 -12.09 0.98
C HIS A 232 3.01 -13.50 0.52
N ALA A 233 3.80 -14.50 0.93
CA ALA A 233 3.56 -15.89 0.53
C ALA A 233 2.18 -16.41 1.01
N GLU A 234 1.78 -16.08 2.24
CA GLU A 234 0.48 -16.49 2.79
C GLU A 234 -0.67 -15.72 2.11
N LEU A 235 -0.49 -14.42 1.85
CA LEU A 235 -1.48 -13.62 1.13
C LEU A 235 -1.66 -14.11 -0.31
N LYS A 236 -0.56 -14.46 -1.00
CA LYS A 236 -0.61 -15.06 -2.33
C LYS A 236 -1.42 -16.36 -2.31
N GLN A 237 -1.13 -17.27 -1.38
CA GLN A 237 -1.89 -18.50 -1.20
C GLN A 237 -3.38 -18.21 -0.91
N LEU A 238 -3.68 -17.19 -0.11
CA LEU A 238 -5.06 -16.77 0.16
C LEU A 238 -5.78 -16.37 -1.14
N PHE A 239 -5.19 -15.49 -1.95
CA PHE A 239 -5.78 -15.09 -3.23
C PHE A 239 -5.98 -16.28 -4.18
N GLU A 240 -4.96 -17.13 -4.34
CA GLU A 240 -5.00 -18.31 -5.21
C GLU A 240 -6.08 -19.32 -4.75
N TYR A 241 -6.17 -19.58 -3.45
CA TYR A 241 -7.14 -20.50 -2.88
C TYR A 241 -8.59 -20.08 -3.16
N TYR A 242 -8.85 -18.76 -3.16
CA TYR A 242 -10.16 -18.21 -3.50
C TYR A 242 -10.33 -17.90 -4.99
N GLY A 243 -9.45 -18.39 -5.86
CA GLY A 243 -9.66 -18.44 -7.31
C GLY A 243 -9.16 -17.22 -8.09
N TRP A 244 -8.32 -16.36 -7.50
CA TRP A 244 -7.69 -15.28 -8.26
C TRP A 244 -6.75 -15.81 -9.36
N PRO A 245 -6.69 -15.18 -10.56
CA PRO A 245 -7.47 -14.01 -10.99
C PRO A 245 -8.81 -14.34 -11.67
N ASP A 246 -9.00 -15.56 -12.18
CA ASP A 246 -10.07 -15.84 -13.15
C ASP A 246 -11.41 -16.22 -12.52
N ASN A 247 -11.41 -16.97 -11.40
CA ASN A 247 -12.59 -17.51 -10.75
C ASN A 247 -12.72 -17.00 -9.30
N PHE A 248 -12.41 -15.72 -9.10
CA PHE A 248 -12.24 -15.15 -7.77
C PHE A 248 -13.57 -15.04 -7.00
N ASP A 249 -13.71 -15.83 -5.94
CA ASP A 249 -14.84 -15.82 -5.01
C ASP A 249 -14.61 -14.74 -3.93
N GLY A 250 -14.89 -13.49 -4.29
CA GLY A 250 -14.67 -12.33 -3.42
C GLY A 250 -15.35 -12.42 -2.04
N PRO A 251 -16.65 -12.75 -1.93
CA PRO A 251 -17.30 -12.92 -0.64
C PRO A 251 -16.67 -14.01 0.24
N ALA A 252 -16.27 -15.15 -0.32
CA ALA A 252 -15.59 -16.17 0.46
C ALA A 252 -14.15 -15.76 0.83
N PHE A 253 -13.46 -15.03 -0.06
CA PHE A 253 -12.15 -14.45 0.20
C PHE A 253 -12.19 -13.51 1.41
N GLU A 254 -13.17 -12.61 1.51
CA GLU A 254 -13.28 -11.68 2.65
C GLU A 254 -13.39 -12.44 3.98
N VAL A 255 -14.17 -13.52 4.03
CA VAL A 255 -14.25 -14.39 5.21
C VAL A 255 -12.91 -15.07 5.51
N GLY A 256 -12.20 -15.55 4.50
CA GLY A 256 -10.86 -16.13 4.65
C GLY A 256 -9.81 -15.12 5.10
N ALA A 257 -9.86 -13.91 4.56
CA ALA A 257 -9.00 -12.78 4.89
C ALA A 257 -9.18 -12.38 6.35
N ASP A 258 -10.42 -12.28 6.85
CA ASP A 258 -10.71 -11.98 8.26
C ASP A 258 -10.12 -13.05 9.20
N ARG A 259 -10.21 -14.32 8.82
CA ARG A 259 -9.62 -15.44 9.57
C ARG A 259 -8.12 -15.32 9.65
N TRP A 260 -7.50 -15.11 8.50
CA TRP A 260 -6.05 -14.98 8.38
C TRP A 260 -5.55 -13.77 9.18
N ARG A 261 -6.23 -12.61 9.12
CA ARG A 261 -5.90 -11.44 9.94
C ARG A 261 -5.99 -11.73 11.44
N THR A 262 -7.08 -12.36 11.87
CA THR A 262 -7.28 -12.72 13.27
C THR A 262 -6.17 -13.65 13.76
N PHE A 263 -5.82 -14.67 12.96
CA PHE A 263 -4.72 -15.57 13.27
C PHE A 263 -3.38 -14.83 13.36
N ASN A 264 -3.08 -13.94 12.41
CA ASN A 264 -1.84 -13.16 12.41
C ASN A 264 -1.68 -12.31 13.66
N ARG A 265 -2.73 -11.64 14.10
CA ARG A 265 -2.72 -10.86 15.35
C ARG A 265 -2.37 -11.71 16.56
N VAL A 266 -2.87 -12.95 16.62
CA VAL A 266 -2.56 -13.89 17.71
C VAL A 266 -1.11 -14.38 17.60
N ARG A 267 -0.64 -14.68 16.39
CA ARG A 267 0.75 -15.08 16.11
C ARG A 267 1.74 -13.98 16.53
N GLU A 268 1.50 -12.73 16.12
CA GLU A 268 2.34 -11.58 16.49
C GLU A 268 2.45 -11.41 18.01
N GLN A 269 1.35 -11.56 18.76
CA GLN A 269 1.39 -11.50 20.23
C GLN A 269 2.25 -12.61 20.86
N VAL A 270 2.32 -13.79 20.22
CA VAL A 270 3.20 -14.88 20.68
C VAL A 270 4.65 -14.51 20.38
N ASP A 271 4.93 -14.01 19.18
CA ASP A 271 6.28 -13.63 18.77
C ASP A 271 6.84 -12.46 19.58
N GLU A 272 6.03 -11.46 19.91
CA GLU A 272 6.41 -10.37 20.81
C GLU A 272 6.74 -10.88 22.21
N ARG A 273 5.96 -11.82 22.75
CA ARG A 273 6.28 -12.41 24.06
C ARG A 273 7.57 -13.20 24.02
N LYS A 274 7.80 -13.97 22.97
CA LYS A 274 9.07 -14.68 22.78
C LYS A 274 10.24 -13.71 22.75
N LYS A 275 10.12 -12.61 22.00
CA LYS A 275 11.15 -11.56 21.96
C LYS A 275 11.39 -10.95 23.34
N ASN A 276 10.34 -10.66 24.10
CA ASN A 276 10.46 -10.11 25.44
C ASN A 276 11.12 -11.11 26.41
N ILE A 277 10.70 -12.38 26.39
CA ILE A 277 11.30 -13.45 27.19
C ILE A 277 12.77 -13.63 26.82
N VAL A 278 13.11 -13.65 25.53
CA VAL A 278 14.51 -13.74 25.07
C VAL A 278 15.30 -12.50 25.49
N SER A 279 14.73 -11.31 25.48
CA SER A 279 15.40 -10.08 25.94
C SER A 279 15.60 -10.04 27.46
N GLU A 280 14.62 -10.53 28.23
CA GLU A 280 14.69 -10.68 29.69
C GLU A 280 15.68 -11.79 30.06
N GLN A 281 15.65 -12.93 29.37
CA GLN A 281 16.61 -14.03 29.54
C GLN A 281 18.02 -13.66 29.05
N LEU A 282 18.19 -12.80 28.04
CA LEU A 282 19.50 -12.24 27.69
C LEU A 282 19.98 -11.21 28.73
N ALA A 283 19.06 -10.61 29.49
CA ALA A 283 19.38 -9.78 30.64
C ALA A 283 19.60 -10.60 31.93
N GLU A 284 19.06 -11.82 32.01
CA GLU A 284 19.02 -12.67 33.22
C GLU A 284 19.73 -14.04 33.12
N ALA A 285 20.27 -14.44 31.97
CA ALA A 285 21.11 -15.63 31.84
C ALA A 285 22.57 -15.20 31.62
N GLU A 286 23.54 -15.30 32.54
CA GLU A 286 23.84 -16.30 33.59
C GLU A 286 22.67 -17.05 34.26
N ASP A 287 22.41 -18.23 33.70
CA ASP A 287 21.91 -19.46 34.34
C ASP A 287 20.51 -19.97 33.98
N SER A 288 20.50 -21.27 33.65
CA SER A 288 19.39 -22.21 33.47
C SER A 288 18.40 -22.06 32.30
N THR A 289 18.51 -23.02 31.37
CA THR A 289 17.58 -23.30 30.27
C THR A 289 16.41 -24.18 30.72
N GLU A 290 15.20 -23.63 30.76
CA GLU A 290 13.96 -24.40 30.89
C GLU A 290 13.26 -24.61 29.54
N SER A 291 12.78 -25.84 29.35
CA SER A 291 12.21 -26.40 28.13
C SER A 291 10.98 -25.64 27.61
N MET A 292 11.11 -25.05 26.41
CA MET A 292 9.98 -24.45 25.69
C MET A 292 8.98 -25.54 25.26
N GLY A 293 7.74 -25.43 25.73
CA GLY A 293 6.62 -26.19 25.19
C GLY A 293 6.44 -25.92 23.70
N GLY A 294 6.10 -26.94 22.92
CA GLY A 294 6.01 -26.83 21.45
C GLY A 294 5.09 -25.69 20.99
N GLU A 295 5.45 -25.08 19.86
CA GLU A 295 4.85 -23.89 19.25
C GLU A 295 3.30 -23.92 19.21
N GLY A 296 2.71 -25.08 18.91
CA GLY A 296 1.25 -25.24 18.89
C GLY A 296 0.57 -25.04 20.26
N GLY A 297 1.26 -25.34 21.37
CA GLY A 297 0.74 -25.11 22.71
C GLY A 297 0.75 -23.64 23.12
N GLU A 298 1.69 -22.85 22.60
CA GLU A 298 1.75 -21.41 22.84
C GLU A 298 0.67 -20.65 22.07
N ILE A 299 0.43 -21.04 20.81
CA ILE A 299 -0.66 -20.48 20.01
C ILE A 299 -2.02 -20.76 20.66
N GLU A 300 -2.25 -21.97 21.18
CA GLU A 300 -3.50 -22.29 21.89
C GLU A 300 -3.68 -21.45 23.16
N LYS A 301 -2.61 -21.25 23.94
CA LYS A 301 -2.62 -20.35 25.11
C LYS A 301 -2.92 -18.91 24.72
N ALA A 302 -2.36 -18.44 23.60
CA ALA A 302 -2.59 -17.10 23.09
C ALA A 302 -4.05 -16.92 22.63
N TRP A 303 -4.61 -17.88 21.91
CA TRP A 303 -6.03 -17.91 21.57
C TRP A 303 -6.92 -17.84 22.82
N LYS A 304 -6.67 -18.70 23.82
CA LYS A 304 -7.40 -18.68 25.10
C LYS A 304 -7.35 -17.30 25.76
N LYS A 305 -6.17 -16.65 25.78
CA LYS A 305 -6.02 -15.31 26.36
C LYS A 305 -6.77 -14.26 25.55
N GLN A 306 -6.64 -14.26 24.23
CA GLN A 306 -7.33 -13.31 23.34
C GLN A 306 -8.85 -13.41 23.49
N ILE A 307 -9.41 -14.63 23.41
CA ILE A 307 -10.86 -14.87 23.55
C ILE A 307 -11.36 -14.41 24.93
N ARG A 308 -10.65 -14.70 26.02
CA ARG A 308 -11.02 -14.24 27.37
C ARG A 308 -11.01 -12.72 27.49
N SER A 309 -10.01 -12.04 26.92
CA SER A 309 -9.93 -10.59 26.93
C SER A 309 -11.15 -9.98 26.23
N TYR A 310 -11.57 -10.54 25.09
CA TYR A 310 -12.77 -10.08 24.38
C TYR A 310 -14.05 -10.33 25.17
N ILE A 311 -14.26 -11.54 25.70
CA ILE A 311 -15.43 -11.84 26.52
C ILE A 311 -15.56 -10.81 27.65
N ARG A 312 -14.44 -10.51 28.33
CA ARG A 312 -14.42 -9.50 29.41
C ARG A 312 -14.77 -8.10 28.92
N TRP A 313 -14.25 -7.69 27.76
CA TRP A 313 -14.56 -6.39 27.16
C TRP A 313 -16.04 -6.26 26.79
N ILE A 314 -16.61 -7.25 26.09
CA ILE A 314 -18.04 -7.24 25.73
C ILE A 314 -18.91 -7.26 26.99
N GLN A 315 -18.57 -8.05 28.00
CA GLN A 315 -19.27 -8.07 29.30
C GLN A 315 -19.24 -6.70 29.98
N SER A 316 -18.11 -5.99 29.93
CA SER A 316 -17.99 -4.66 30.52
C SER A 316 -18.85 -3.63 29.80
N ASN A 317 -18.91 -3.68 28.46
CA ASN A 317 -19.81 -2.83 27.67
C ASN A 317 -21.27 -3.17 27.95
N LEU A 318 -21.63 -4.45 27.94
CA LEU A 318 -22.99 -4.93 28.23
C LEU A 318 -23.45 -4.47 29.62
N ASP A 319 -22.58 -4.54 30.63
CA ASP A 319 -22.86 -4.06 31.98
C ASP A 319 -23.03 -2.54 32.02
N PHE A 320 -22.22 -1.79 31.28
CA PHE A 320 -22.35 -0.33 31.13
C PHE A 320 -23.69 0.06 30.47
N SER A 321 -24.01 -0.57 29.35
CA SER A 321 -25.27 -0.42 28.61
C SER A 321 -26.50 -0.66 29.52
N LYS A 322 -26.43 -1.72 30.33
CA LYS A 322 -27.50 -2.08 31.29
C LYS A 322 -27.63 -1.13 32.49
N ARG A 323 -26.58 -0.36 32.84
CA ARG A 323 -26.55 0.49 34.06
C ARG A 323 -26.71 1.99 33.79
N GLU A 324 -26.00 2.54 32.80
CA GLU A 324 -25.82 3.99 32.65
C GLU A 324 -26.29 4.54 31.28
N GLY A 325 -26.32 3.71 30.22
CA GLY A 325 -26.69 4.10 28.84
C GLY A 325 -28.18 3.91 28.45
N GLY A 326 -29.00 3.33 29.33
CA GLY A 326 -30.35 2.79 29.06
C GLY A 326 -31.45 3.75 28.62
N LYS A 327 -31.13 4.97 28.14
CA LYS A 327 -32.10 5.84 27.47
C LYS A 327 -32.06 5.75 25.94
N PHE A 328 -31.02 5.16 25.34
CA PHE A 328 -30.84 5.17 23.88
C PHE A 328 -30.33 3.87 23.25
N GLU A 329 -29.96 2.83 24.01
CA GLU A 329 -29.56 1.54 23.42
C GLU A 329 -30.75 0.61 23.16
N VAL A 330 -30.74 0.04 21.97
CA VAL A 330 -31.81 -0.80 21.41
C VAL A 330 -31.65 -2.22 21.97
N GLU A 331 -32.74 -2.85 22.42
CA GLU A 331 -32.78 -4.24 22.91
C GLU A 331 -32.04 -5.24 22.00
N GLU A 332 -32.02 -4.94 20.71
CA GLU A 332 -31.31 -5.66 19.66
C GLU A 332 -29.78 -5.67 19.83
N GLU A 333 -29.17 -4.56 20.26
CA GLU A 333 -27.72 -4.47 20.49
C GLU A 333 -27.29 -5.25 21.73
N THR A 334 -28.11 -5.21 22.79
CA THR A 334 -27.89 -6.01 24.01
C THR A 334 -27.93 -7.50 23.69
N LYS A 335 -28.95 -7.93 22.95
CA LYS A 335 -29.10 -9.33 22.53
C LYS A 335 -27.92 -9.78 21.65
N LYS A 336 -27.47 -8.91 20.75
CA LYS A 336 -26.30 -9.16 19.90
C LYS A 336 -25.03 -9.38 20.71
N MET A 337 -24.76 -8.52 21.69
CA MET A 337 -23.62 -8.66 22.60
C MET A 337 -23.66 -9.97 23.41
N GLU A 338 -24.86 -10.39 23.86
CA GLU A 338 -25.04 -11.68 24.56
C GLU A 338 -24.79 -12.89 23.65
N ASP A 339 -25.25 -12.83 22.40
CA ASP A 339 -24.99 -13.86 21.39
C ASP A 339 -23.50 -13.93 21.02
N ASP A 340 -22.82 -12.79 20.94
CA ASP A 340 -21.37 -12.72 20.70
C ASP A 340 -20.57 -13.36 21.85
N ILE A 341 -20.92 -13.08 23.12
CA ILE A 341 -20.31 -13.73 24.29
C ILE A 341 -20.49 -15.25 24.20
N ARG A 342 -21.69 -15.72 23.91
CA ARG A 342 -22.00 -17.16 23.80
C ARG A 342 -21.15 -17.84 22.73
N GLY A 343 -21.00 -17.21 21.57
CA GLY A 343 -20.16 -17.70 20.48
C GLY A 343 -18.67 -17.73 20.84
N LEU A 344 -18.18 -16.72 21.57
CA LEU A 344 -16.80 -16.68 22.06
C LEU A 344 -16.54 -17.75 23.14
N GLU A 345 -17.49 -18.00 24.04
CA GLU A 345 -17.37 -19.07 25.03
C GLU A 345 -17.32 -20.46 24.40
N GLU A 346 -18.07 -20.68 23.32
CA GLU A 346 -18.01 -21.92 22.56
C GLU A 346 -16.64 -22.10 21.90
N LYS A 347 -16.10 -21.06 21.26
CA LYS A 347 -14.73 -21.06 20.72
C LYS A 347 -13.68 -21.26 21.82
N PHE A 348 -13.90 -20.72 23.01
CA PHE A 348 -13.01 -20.91 24.16
C PHE A 348 -12.93 -22.38 24.58
N ARG A 349 -14.07 -23.09 24.61
CA ARG A 349 -14.13 -24.54 24.90
C ARG A 349 -13.46 -25.36 23.80
N ASN A 350 -13.58 -24.93 22.55
CA ASN A 350 -13.10 -25.64 21.37
C ASN A 350 -11.80 -25.05 20.79
N VAL A 351 -10.95 -24.43 21.61
CA VAL A 351 -9.77 -23.69 21.11
C VAL A 351 -8.83 -24.55 20.26
N ALA A 352 -8.78 -25.86 20.49
CA ALA A 352 -7.94 -26.79 19.75
C ALA A 352 -8.33 -26.90 18.26
N SER A 353 -9.55 -26.48 17.88
CA SER A 353 -10.02 -26.43 16.50
C SER A 353 -9.73 -25.09 15.80
N LEU A 354 -9.09 -24.14 16.49
CA LEU A 354 -8.67 -22.87 15.88
C LEU A 354 -7.36 -23.05 15.10
N PRO A 355 -7.12 -22.23 14.07
CA PRO A 355 -5.89 -22.31 13.28
C PRO A 355 -4.63 -22.19 14.13
N LYS A 356 -3.68 -23.05 13.83
CA LYS A 356 -2.32 -23.07 14.39
C LYS A 356 -1.28 -22.61 13.38
N THR A 357 -1.62 -22.62 12.10
CA THR A 357 -0.76 -22.14 11.00
C THR A 357 -1.50 -21.15 10.10
N GLY A 358 -0.74 -20.40 9.28
CA GLY A 358 -1.32 -19.50 8.28
C GLY A 358 -2.15 -20.25 7.23
N GLU A 359 -1.68 -21.43 6.82
CA GLU A 359 -2.36 -22.32 5.87
C GLU A 359 -3.74 -22.78 6.40
N GLU A 360 -3.81 -23.19 7.67
CA GLU A 360 -5.08 -23.56 8.32
C GLU A 360 -6.04 -22.35 8.45
N ALA A 361 -5.50 -21.14 8.60
CA ALA A 361 -6.29 -19.92 8.67
C ALA A 361 -6.94 -19.56 7.32
N ILE A 362 -6.26 -19.88 6.21
CA ILE A 362 -6.72 -19.62 4.83
C ILE A 362 -7.85 -20.58 4.42
N GLN A 363 -7.69 -21.87 4.68
CA GLN A 363 -8.60 -22.92 4.22
C GLN A 363 -9.99 -22.80 4.82
N ARG A 364 -11.06 -23.05 4.04
CA ARG A 364 -12.45 -23.01 4.56
C ARG A 364 -12.61 -23.87 5.81
N PRO A 365 -13.39 -23.42 6.81
CA PRO A 365 -13.61 -24.22 8.01
C PRO A 365 -14.34 -25.51 7.61
N GLY A 366 -13.96 -26.65 8.21
CA GLY A 366 -14.72 -27.88 8.04
C GLY A 366 -16.18 -27.71 8.51
N PRO A 367 -17.10 -28.64 8.16
CA PRO A 367 -18.52 -28.54 8.49
C PRO A 367 -18.85 -28.43 9.99
N THR A 368 -17.87 -28.71 10.86
CA THR A 368 -17.95 -28.63 12.33
C THR A 368 -17.42 -27.32 12.91
N ALA A 369 -16.91 -26.39 12.10
CA ALA A 369 -16.31 -25.16 12.60
C ALA A 369 -17.33 -24.01 12.73
N ILE A 370 -17.25 -23.32 13.86
CA ILE A 370 -18.21 -22.30 14.32
C ILE A 370 -18.22 -21.11 13.35
N ARG A 371 -19.43 -20.64 13.00
CA ARG A 371 -19.66 -19.56 12.02
C ARG A 371 -18.89 -18.27 12.35
N HIS A 372 -18.43 -17.61 11.29
CA HIS A 372 -17.48 -16.49 11.34
C HIS A 372 -18.09 -15.14 11.77
N GLU A 373 -19.43 -15.04 11.85
CA GLU A 373 -20.14 -13.78 12.08
C GLU A 373 -19.78 -13.10 13.43
N VAL A 374 -19.28 -13.87 14.40
CA VAL A 374 -18.87 -13.39 15.74
C VAL A 374 -17.49 -12.71 15.76
N LEU A 375 -16.73 -12.72 14.64
CA LEU A 375 -15.39 -12.12 14.57
C LEU A 375 -15.37 -10.67 14.05
N LYS A 376 -16.52 -10.12 13.62
CA LYS A 376 -16.61 -8.73 13.15
C LYS A 376 -16.28 -7.67 14.21
N TYR A 377 -16.21 -8.06 15.48
CA TYR A 377 -15.84 -7.19 16.62
C TYR A 377 -14.41 -7.43 17.15
N VAL A 378 -13.59 -8.15 16.39
CA VAL A 378 -12.18 -8.43 16.73
C VAL A 378 -11.20 -7.53 15.97
N ILE A 379 -11.69 -6.56 15.19
CA ILE A 379 -10.90 -5.56 14.46
C ILE A 379 -11.08 -4.20 15.11
#